data_AF-A0A6G1YMX2-F1
#
_entry.id   AF-A0A6G1YMX2-F1
#
_cell.length_a   1.000
_cell.length_b   1.000
_cell.length_c   1.000
_cell.angle_alpha   90.00
_cell.angle_beta   90.00
_cell.angle_gamma   90.00
#
_symmetry.space_group_name_H-M   'P 1'
#
loop_
_entity.id
_entity.type
_entity.pdbx_description
1 polymer ?
#
loop_
_entity_poly.entity_id
_entity_poly.type
_entity_poly.pdbx_seq_one_letter_code
_entity_poly.pdbx_strand_id
1 'polypeptide(L)'
;DKPDLYSMWLLNIGYNLDLIWFDENGDVVYMVKDVPPCKSTFDMADCTYKNTEPAKYVIAATSGFIDKHRVNKDSRMSITSI
;
A
#
# COMPACT_ATOMS: atom_id res chain seq x y z
N ASP A 1 16.04 -5.67 1.61
CA ASP A 1 15.31 -5.76 2.90
C ASP A 1 15.77 -4.71 3.91
N LYS A 2 15.53 -3.42 3.64
CA LYS A 2 15.75 -2.35 4.60
C LYS A 2 14.61 -1.34 4.48
N PRO A 3 14.26 -0.59 5.53
CA PRO A 3 13.32 0.52 5.39
C PRO A 3 13.75 1.49 4.29
N ASP A 4 12.87 1.75 3.32
CA ASP A 4 13.13 2.64 2.19
C ASP A 4 11.80 3.10 1.53
N LEU A 5 11.91 3.90 0.47
CA LEU A 5 10.77 4.30 -0.34
C LEU A 5 10.52 3.29 -1.47
N TYR A 6 9.47 2.49 -1.32
CA TYR A 6 9.04 1.44 -2.22
C TYR A 6 7.85 1.89 -3.08
N SER A 7 8.05 1.88 -4.40
CA SER A 7 6.99 2.11 -5.38
C SER A 7 6.23 0.82 -5.69
N MET A 8 4.92 0.92 -5.81
CA MET A 8 4.02 -0.11 -6.30
C MET A 8 3.41 0.29 -7.63
N TRP A 9 3.60 -0.55 -8.64
CA TRP A 9 2.97 -0.41 -9.95
C TRP A 9 1.83 -1.43 -10.09
N LEU A 10 0.62 -0.94 -10.35
CA LEU A 10 -0.60 -1.75 -10.35
C LEU A 10 -1.00 -2.23 -11.76
N LEU A 11 -0.05 -2.84 -12.49
CA LEU A 11 -0.32 -3.40 -13.81
C LEU A 11 -1.15 -4.69 -13.70
N ASN A 12 -2.14 -4.85 -14.60
CA ASN A 12 -3.00 -6.05 -14.71
C ASN A 12 -3.82 -6.36 -13.45
N ILE A 13 -4.08 -5.37 -12.61
CA ILE A 13 -5.04 -5.46 -11.51
C ILE A 13 -6.43 -5.09 -12.04
N GLY A 14 -7.46 -5.89 -11.71
CA GLY A 14 -8.82 -5.71 -12.24
C GLY A 14 -9.75 -4.81 -11.41
N TYR A 15 -9.29 -4.28 -10.28
CA TYR A 15 -10.11 -3.53 -9.32
C TYR A 15 -9.26 -2.53 -8.53
N ASN A 16 -9.89 -1.52 -7.94
CA ASN A 16 -9.19 -0.53 -7.12
C ASN A 16 -8.68 -1.17 -5.82
N LEU A 17 -7.54 -0.67 -5.34
CA LEU A 17 -6.89 -1.16 -4.13
C LEU A 17 -6.79 -0.06 -3.06
N ASP A 18 -6.64 -0.49 -1.83
CA ASP A 18 -6.07 0.31 -0.76
C ASP A 18 -4.62 -0.16 -0.55
N LEU A 19 -3.67 0.76 -0.56
CA LEU A 19 -2.26 0.48 -0.33
C LEU A 19 -1.84 1.03 1.03
N ILE A 20 -1.23 0.20 1.87
CA ILE A 20 -0.82 0.55 3.23
C ILE A 20 0.63 0.12 3.42
N TRP A 21 1.51 1.08 3.68
CA TRP A 21 2.92 0.85 3.96
C TRP A 21 3.18 0.91 5.46
N PHE A 22 4.07 0.03 5.93
CA PHE A 22 4.43 -0.10 7.32
C PHE A 22 5.94 -0.01 7.50
N ASP A 23 6.39 0.56 8.62
CA ASP A 23 7.79 0.54 9.02
C ASP A 23 8.24 -0.87 9.45
N GLU A 24 9.45 -0.98 9.98
CA GLU A 24 9.99 -2.26 10.46
C GLU A 24 9.31 -2.81 11.72
N ASN A 25 8.66 -1.95 12.50
CA ASN A 25 7.91 -2.31 13.71
C ASN A 25 6.45 -2.67 13.39
N GLY A 26 6.03 -2.50 12.14
CA GLY A 26 4.68 -2.72 11.68
C GLY A 26 3.74 -1.53 11.86
N ASP A 27 4.26 -0.33 12.17
CA ASP A 27 3.47 0.89 12.31
C ASP A 27 3.15 1.49 10.94
N VAL A 28 1.92 1.99 10.75
CA VAL A 28 1.48 2.57 9.46
C VAL A 28 2.22 3.88 9.18
N VAL A 29 3.04 3.90 8.13
CA VAL A 29 3.81 5.08 7.70
C VAL A 29 3.21 5.79 6.49
N TYR A 30 2.47 5.10 5.63
CA TYR A 30 1.83 5.75 4.49
C TYR A 30 0.63 4.93 4.03
N MET A 31 -0.41 5.59 3.55
CA MET A 31 -1.58 4.90 3.00
C MET A 31 -2.23 5.72 1.89
N VAL A 32 -2.73 5.01 0.88
CA VAL A 32 -3.50 5.59 -0.22
C VAL A 32 -4.74 4.72 -0.43
N LYS A 33 -5.90 5.36 -0.48
CA LYS A 33 -7.20 4.71 -0.65
C LYS A 33 -7.62 4.71 -2.11
N ASP A 34 -8.42 3.71 -2.47
CA ASP A 34 -9.14 3.64 -3.75
C ASP A 34 -8.28 3.94 -4.98
N VAL A 35 -7.06 3.40 -4.99
CA VAL A 35 -6.12 3.61 -6.09
C VAL A 35 -6.53 2.80 -7.31
N PRO A 36 -6.75 3.44 -8.48
CA PRO A 36 -7.11 2.73 -9.69
C PRO A 36 -5.94 1.91 -10.25
N PRO A 37 -6.22 0.76 -10.88
CA PRO A 37 -5.20 0.02 -11.61
C PRO A 37 -4.75 0.76 -12.86
N CYS A 38 -3.58 0.39 -13.37
CA CYS A 38 -3.10 0.92 -14.65
C CYS A 38 -4.00 0.44 -15.79
N LYS A 39 -4.56 1.38 -16.56
CA LYS A 39 -5.34 1.07 -17.76
C LYS A 39 -4.46 0.64 -18.94
N SER A 40 -3.21 1.10 -18.95
CA SER A 40 -2.25 0.90 -20.03
C SER A 40 -0.83 0.99 -19.50
N THR A 41 0.12 0.34 -20.18
CA THR A 41 1.56 0.46 -19.91
C THR A 41 2.13 1.83 -20.31
N PHE A 42 1.39 2.66 -21.04
CA PHE A 42 1.85 4.01 -21.41
C PHE A 42 1.67 5.03 -20.26
N ASP A 43 0.81 4.73 -19.29
CA ASP A 43 0.41 5.64 -18.21
C ASP A 43 1.02 5.20 -16.85
N MET A 44 2.20 4.56 -16.85
CA MET A 44 2.77 3.97 -15.61
C MET A 44 2.98 5.01 -14.51
N ALA A 45 3.28 6.26 -14.88
CA ALA A 45 3.49 7.35 -13.91
C ALA A 45 2.22 7.64 -13.08
N ASP A 46 1.04 7.49 -13.68
CA ASP A 46 -0.24 7.86 -13.07
C ASP A 46 -0.80 6.78 -12.13
N CYS A 47 -0.27 5.56 -12.23
CA CYS A 47 -0.69 4.39 -11.46
C CYS A 47 0.49 3.72 -10.72
N THR A 48 1.58 4.47 -10.53
CA THR A 48 2.67 4.09 -9.64
C THR A 48 2.55 4.87 -8.34
N TYR A 49 2.35 4.14 -7.24
CA TYR A 49 2.17 4.71 -5.92
C TYR A 49 3.41 4.48 -5.08
N LYS A 50 3.93 5.53 -4.45
CA LYS A 50 5.16 5.46 -3.65
C LYS A 50 4.90 6.04 -2.27
N ASN A 51 5.41 5.38 -1.23
CA ASN A 51 5.42 5.93 0.11
C ASN A 51 6.32 7.17 0.24
N THR A 52 5.94 8.07 1.16
CA THR A 52 6.69 9.30 1.47
C THR A 52 7.63 9.14 2.66
N GLU A 53 7.43 8.10 3.48
CA GLU A 53 8.18 7.80 4.69
C GLU A 53 8.75 6.37 4.59
N PRO A 54 9.99 6.09 5.04
CA PRO A 54 10.60 4.76 4.91
C PRO A 54 9.69 3.64 5.42
N ALA A 55 9.46 2.65 4.56
CA ALA A 55 8.64 1.48 4.86
C ALA A 55 9.46 0.22 4.64
N LYS A 56 9.10 -0.86 5.32
CA LYS A 56 9.66 -2.20 5.12
C LYS A 56 8.64 -3.15 4.51
N TYR A 57 7.35 -2.91 4.76
CA TYR A 57 6.26 -3.75 4.30
C TYR A 57 5.20 -2.92 3.58
N VAL A 58 4.47 -3.58 2.69
CA VAL A 58 3.29 -3.02 2.06
C VAL A 58 2.20 -4.09 1.99
N ILE A 59 0.98 -3.71 2.37
CA ILE A 59 -0.23 -4.50 2.16
C ILE A 59 -1.02 -3.83 1.04
N ALA A 60 -1.31 -4.60 0.00
CA ALA A 60 -2.28 -4.26 -1.03
C ALA A 60 -3.59 -4.98 -0.72
N ALA A 61 -4.62 -4.23 -0.31
CA ALA A 61 -5.93 -4.74 0.02
C ALA A 61 -6.98 -4.26 -1.00
N THR A 62 -8.13 -4.93 -1.07
CA THR A 62 -9.27 -4.45 -1.88
C THR A 62 -9.70 -3.05 -1.41
N SER A 63 -10.05 -2.15 -2.34
CA SER A 63 -10.54 -0.81 -2.02
C SER A 63 -11.68 -0.84 -1.00
N GLY A 64 -11.63 0.08 -0.03
CA GLY A 64 -12.56 0.18 1.10
C GLY A 64 -12.15 -0.62 2.33
N PHE A 65 -11.04 -1.37 2.28
CA PHE A 65 -10.48 -2.08 3.44
C PHE A 65 -10.12 -1.11 4.56
N ILE A 66 -9.45 0.01 4.25
CA ILE A 66 -9.02 1.00 5.25
C ILE A 66 -10.23 1.55 6.00
N ASP A 67 -11.30 1.90 5.30
CA ASP A 67 -12.50 2.45 5.92
C ASP A 67 -13.28 1.41 6.70
N LYS A 68 -13.46 0.22 6.12
CA LYS A 68 -14.17 -0.90 6.74
C LYS A 68 -13.54 -1.33 8.07
N HIS A 69 -12.21 -1.35 8.12
CA HIS A 69 -11.45 -1.78 9.30
C HIS A 69 -10.90 -0.60 10.13
N ARG A 70 -11.22 0.64 9.73
CA ARG A 70 -10.78 1.88 10.39
C ARG A 70 -9.26 1.95 10.58
N VAL A 71 -8.50 1.48 9.58
CA VAL A 71 -7.04 1.55 9.59
C VAL A 71 -6.62 3.01 9.57
N ASN A 72 -5.68 3.37 10.45
CA ASN A 72 -5.16 4.72 10.61
C ASN A 72 -3.69 4.66 11.04
N LYS A 73 -3.07 5.83 11.30
CA LYS A 73 -1.66 5.93 11.71
C LYS A 73 -1.33 5.23 13.04
N ASP A 74 -2.33 4.97 13.88
CA ASP A 74 -2.16 4.25 15.16
C ASP A 74 -2.35 2.73 15.01
N SER A 75 -2.70 2.26 13.81
CA SER A 75 -2.84 0.84 13.52
C SER A 75 -1.49 0.17 13.34
N ARG A 76 -1.40 -1.11 13.73
CA ARG A 76 -0.17 -1.89 13.67
C ARG A 76 -0.38 -3.24 13.01
N MET A 77 0.55 -3.62 12.13
CA MET A 77 0.64 -4.95 11.52
C MET A 77 1.42 -5.91 12.42
N SER A 78 1.00 -7.17 12.49
CA SER A 78 1.75 -8.25 13.13
C SER A 78 1.83 -9.45 12.21
N ILE A 79 3.04 -10.01 12.06
CA ILE A 79 3.30 -11.21 11.26
C ILE A 79 3.49 -12.37 12.24
N THR A 80 2.61 -13.36 12.17
CA THR A 80 2.68 -14.57 12.99
C THR A 80 2.84 -15.79 12.09
N SER A 81 3.82 -16.63 12.40
CA SER A 81 3.99 -17.93 11.76
C SER A 81 3.28 -19.02 12.57
N ILE A 82 2.76 -20.03 11.87
CA ILE A 82 2.08 -21.21 12.44
C ILE A 82 3.11 -22.32 12.64
#